data_AF-A0A6G2DXC4-F1
#
_entry.id   AF-A0A6G2DXC4-F1
#
_cell.length_a   1.000
_cell.length_b   1.000
_cell.length_c   1.000
_cell.angle_alpha   90.00
_cell.angle_beta   90.00
_cell.angle_gamma   90.00
#
_symmetry.space_group_name_H-M   'P 1'
#
loop_
_entity.id
_entity.type
_entity.pdbx_description
1 polymer ?
#
loop_
_entity_poly.entity_id
_entity_poly.type
_entity_poly.pdbx_seq_one_letter_code
_entity_poly.pdbx_strand_id
1 'polypeptide(L)'
;ILGIIYLPLCLYSATYFAPILTGLANKTGAVEVEAGKLITWSSLESPELRILFAESFNGNILAIGGAVAFLLLFVWLYKTM
;
A
#
# COMPACT_ATOMS: atom_id res chain seq x y z
N ILE A 1 0.49 -20.21 -0.68
CA ILE A 1 1.15 -18.90 -0.96
C ILE A 1 0.26 -17.72 -0.54
N LEU A 2 -0.96 -17.54 -1.09
CA LEU A 2 -1.80 -16.37 -0.78
C LEU A 2 -2.07 -16.19 0.73
N GLY A 3 -2.53 -17.22 1.44
CA GLY A 3 -2.86 -17.08 2.86
C GLY A 3 -1.66 -16.88 3.80
N ILE A 4 -0.44 -17.20 3.35
CA ILE A 4 0.76 -17.16 4.20
C ILE A 4 1.61 -15.92 3.92
N ILE A 5 1.68 -15.49 2.66
CA ILE A 5 2.51 -14.35 2.24
C ILE A 5 1.63 -13.14 1.95
N TYR A 6 0.58 -13.32 1.16
CA TYR A 6 -0.26 -12.21 0.71
C TYR A 6 -1.16 -11.68 1.83
N LEU A 7 -1.74 -12.56 2.65
CA LEU A 7 -2.61 -12.15 3.76
C LEU A 7 -1.88 -11.26 4.80
N PRO A 8 -0.71 -11.63 5.33
CA PRO A 8 0.03 -10.73 6.24
C PRO A 8 0.39 -9.39 5.58
N LEU A 9 0.72 -9.40 4.28
CA LEU A 9 1.04 -8.19 3.54
C LEU A 9 -0.19 -7.28 3.40
N CYS A 10 -1.35 -7.83 3.05
CA CYS A 10 -2.61 -7.11 3.03
C CYS A 10 -2.95 -6.50 4.39
N LEU A 11 -2.85 -7.29 5.47
CA LEU A 11 -3.15 -6.84 6.82
C LEU A 11 -2.20 -5.73 7.27
N TYR A 12 -0.89 -5.91 7.05
CA TYR A 12 0.11 -4.89 7.35
C TYR A 12 -0.18 -3.59 6.61
N SER A 13 -0.51 -3.68 5.32
CA SER A 13 -0.82 -2.51 4.49
C SER A 13 -2.08 -1.80 4.95
N ALA A 14 -3.14 -2.55 5.27
CA ALA A 14 -4.37 -1.99 5.80
C ALA A 14 -4.11 -1.24 7.13
N THR A 15 -3.29 -1.81 8.02
CA THR A 15 -2.90 -1.16 9.28
C THR A 15 -2.04 0.09 9.04
N TYR A 16 -1.08 0.03 8.14
CA TYR A 16 -0.21 1.16 7.79
C TYR A 16 -1.00 2.34 7.22
N PHE A 17 -1.96 2.08 6.33
CA PHE A 17 -2.74 3.15 5.67
C PHE A 17 -3.88 3.70 6.52
N ALA A 18 -4.38 2.97 7.52
CA ALA A 18 -5.51 3.38 8.36
C ALA A 18 -5.38 4.81 8.96
N PRO A 19 -4.26 5.21 9.61
CA PRO A 19 -4.09 6.56 10.13
C PRO A 19 -3.98 7.62 9.03
N ILE A 20 -3.37 7.28 7.88
CA ILE A 20 -3.19 8.21 6.75
C ILE A 20 -4.55 8.55 6.13
N LEU A 21 -5.37 7.54 5.87
CA LEU A 21 -6.72 7.71 5.31
C LEU A 21 -7.64 8.45 6.29
N THR A 22 -7.56 8.11 7.58
CA THR A 22 -8.34 8.79 8.62
C THR A 22 -7.94 10.26 8.74
N GLY A 23 -6.64 10.56 8.74
CA GLY A 23 -6.14 11.93 8.74
C GLY A 23 -6.60 12.72 7.51
N LEU A 24 -6.64 12.08 6.33
CA LEU A 24 -7.14 12.70 5.12
C LEU A 24 -8.65 13.00 5.20
N ALA A 25 -9.46 12.04 5.64
CA ALA A 25 -10.90 12.22 5.81
C ALA A 25 -11.23 13.36 6.79
N ASN A 26 -10.51 13.43 7.92
CA ASN A 26 -10.67 14.50 8.89
C ASN A 26 -10.29 15.87 8.33
N LYS A 27 -9.24 15.96 7.48
CA LYS A 27 -8.81 17.21 6.86
C LYS A 27 -9.74 17.70 5.75
N THR A 28 -10.30 16.77 4.98
CA THR A 28 -11.17 17.11 3.84
C THR A 28 -12.64 17.23 4.24
N GLY A 29 -13.04 16.70 5.39
CA GLY A 29 -14.44 16.60 5.80
C GLY A 29 -15.24 15.62 4.95
N ALA A 30 -14.58 14.71 4.21
CA ALA A 30 -15.25 13.81 3.27
C ALA A 30 -16.14 12.76 3.96
N VAL A 31 -15.77 12.34 5.17
CA VAL A 31 -16.49 11.32 5.96
C VAL A 31 -16.37 11.69 7.45
N GLU A 32 -17.45 11.57 8.21
CA GLU A 32 -17.41 11.68 9.67
C GLU A 32 -16.72 10.46 10.27
N VAL A 33 -15.57 10.68 10.92
CA VAL A 33 -14.86 9.65 11.67
C VAL A 33 -15.12 9.86 13.15
N GLU A 34 -15.78 8.90 13.79
CA GLU A 34 -15.95 8.93 15.25
C GLU A 34 -14.60 8.95 15.97
N ALA A 35 -14.52 9.71 17.07
CA ALA A 35 -13.33 9.80 17.89
C ALA A 35 -12.87 8.40 18.36
N GLY A 36 -11.59 8.08 18.13
CA GLY A 36 -11.00 6.79 18.50
C GLY A 36 -11.18 5.68 17.46
N LYS A 37 -11.87 5.92 16.34
CA LYS A 37 -11.96 4.97 15.23
C LYS A 37 -11.00 5.36 14.09
N LEU A 38 -10.59 4.36 13.32
CA LEU A 38 -9.83 4.54 12.09
C LEU A 38 -10.64 4.02 10.90
N ILE A 39 -10.55 4.73 9.78
CA ILE A 39 -11.00 4.23 8.49
C ILE A 39 -10.02 3.14 8.05
N THR A 40 -10.53 1.93 7.90
CA THR A 40 -9.77 0.81 7.31
C THR A 40 -10.07 0.73 5.82
N TRP A 41 -9.20 0.05 5.09
CA TRP A 41 -9.37 -0.16 3.67
C TRP A 41 -9.49 -1.66 3.39
N SER A 42 -10.71 -2.14 3.15
CA SER A 42 -10.95 -3.58 2.93
C SER A 42 -10.70 -4.04 1.50
N SER A 43 -10.81 -3.15 0.50
CA SER A 43 -10.64 -3.45 -0.93
C SER A 43 -9.23 -3.16 -1.47
N LEU A 44 -8.19 -3.41 -0.66
CA LEU A 44 -6.81 -3.18 -1.08
C LEU A 44 -6.39 -4.17 -2.18
N GLU A 45 -6.54 -3.76 -3.43
CA GLU A 45 -5.90 -4.42 -4.56
C GLU A 45 -4.42 -4.01 -4.64
N SER A 46 -3.54 -5.00 -4.80
CA SER A 46 -2.08 -4.88 -4.89
C SER A 46 -1.47 -3.99 -3.77
N PRO A 47 -1.64 -4.37 -2.49
CA PRO A 47 -1.10 -3.63 -1.35
C PRO A 47 0.42 -3.42 -1.43
N GLU A 48 1.14 -4.40 -1.98
CA GLU A 48 2.57 -4.36 -2.22
C GLU A 48 2.98 -3.14 -3.05
N LEU A 49 2.30 -2.89 -4.17
CA LEU A 49 2.64 -1.77 -5.05
C LEU A 49 2.33 -0.45 -4.37
N ARG A 50 1.22 -0.37 -3.64
CA ARG A 50 0.81 0.87 -2.97
C ARG A 50 1.81 1.33 -1.93
N ILE A 51 2.27 0.44 -1.04
CA ILE A 51 3.30 0.79 -0.05
C ILE A 51 4.60 1.15 -0.76
N LEU A 52 5.03 0.30 -1.69
CA LEU A 52 6.30 0.43 -2.37
C LEU A 52 6.40 1.75 -3.13
N PHE A 53 5.35 2.16 -3.85
CA PHE A 53 5.30 3.46 -4.52
C PHE A 53 5.14 4.61 -3.51
N ALA A 54 4.28 4.51 -2.50
CA ALA A 54 4.09 5.57 -1.50
C ALA A 54 5.40 5.89 -0.78
N GLU A 55 6.11 4.87 -0.31
CA GLU A 55 7.41 5.01 0.35
C GLU A 55 8.50 5.46 -0.63
N SER A 56 8.45 5.02 -1.89
CA SER A 56 9.38 5.51 -2.93
C SER A 56 9.24 7.02 -3.13
N PHE A 57 8.02 7.53 -3.20
CA PHE A 57 7.76 8.98 -3.32
C PHE A 57 8.10 9.74 -2.05
N ASN A 58 8.14 9.07 -0.90
CA ASN A 58 8.64 9.62 0.37
C ASN A 58 10.18 9.59 0.47
N GLY A 59 10.88 9.13 -0.58
CA GLY A 59 12.35 9.10 -0.62
C GLY A 59 12.98 7.88 0.06
N ASN A 60 12.21 6.85 0.38
CA ASN A 60 12.73 5.63 0.99
C ASN A 60 13.52 4.81 -0.05
N ILE A 61 14.84 4.74 0.12
CA ILE A 61 15.78 4.08 -0.82
C ILE A 61 15.44 2.59 -1.00
N LEU A 62 15.00 1.91 0.06
CA LEU A 62 14.63 0.49 -0.02
C LEU A 62 13.37 0.29 -0.86
N ALA A 63 12.38 1.18 -0.71
CA ALA A 63 11.17 1.15 -1.50
C ALA A 63 11.44 1.45 -2.97
N ILE A 64 12.31 2.42 -3.26
CA ILE A 64 12.75 2.74 -4.62
C ILE A 64 13.43 1.53 -5.26
N GLY A 65 14.37 0.89 -4.55
CA GLY A 65 15.03 -0.33 -5.03
C GLY A 65 14.04 -1.44 -5.33
N GLY A 66 13.05 -1.64 -4.44
CA GLY A 66 11.97 -2.59 -4.65
C GLY A 66 11.07 -2.25 -5.85
N ALA A 67 10.74 -0.98 -6.07
CA ALA A 67 9.96 -0.51 -7.22
C ALA A 67 10.69 -0.74 -8.55
N VAL A 68 11.98 -0.43 -8.60
CA VAL A 68 12.82 -0.71 -9.77
C VAL A 68 12.89 -2.21 -10.03
N ALA A 69 13.12 -3.02 -9.00
CA ALA A 69 13.17 -4.48 -9.15
C ALA A 69 11.85 -5.05 -9.67
N PHE A 70 10.71 -4.58 -9.15
CA PHE A 70 9.39 -4.99 -9.61
C PHE A 70 9.16 -4.63 -11.08
N LEU A 71 9.50 -3.40 -11.50
CA LEU A 71 9.38 -2.97 -12.89
C LEU A 71 10.29 -3.77 -13.83
N LEU A 72 11.52 -4.08 -13.42
CA LEU A 72 12.43 -4.91 -14.20
C LEU A 72 11.89 -6.34 -14.39
N LEU A 73 11.34 -6.94 -13.33
CA LEU A 73 10.70 -8.25 -13.40
C LEU A 73 9.47 -8.23 -14.33
N PHE A 74 8.68 -7.15 -14.27
CA PHE A 74 7.54 -6.97 -15.18
C PHE A 74 7.98 -6.87 -16.65
N VAL A 75 9.01 -6.07 -16.95
CA VAL A 75 9.56 -5.97 -18.31
C VAL A 75 10.13 -7.30 -18.79
N TRP A 76 10.79 -8.05 -17.90
CA TRP A 76 11.32 -9.36 -18.22
C TRP A 76 10.22 -10.38 -18.52
N LEU A 77 9.16 -10.41 -17.70
CA LEU A 77 7.98 -11.24 -17.93
C LEU A 77 7.33 -10.88 -19.28
N TYR A 78 7.11 -9.60 -19.54
CA TYR A 78 6.49 -9.11 -20.79
C TYR A 78 7.28 -9.49 -22.04
N LYS A 79 8.61 -9.54 -21.97
CA LYS A 79 9.46 -9.98 -23.10
C LYS A 79 9.50 -11.49 -23.30
N THR A 80 9.18 -12.25 -22.25
CA THR A 80 9.27 -13.73 -22.26
C THR A 80 7.93 -14.37 -22.64
N MET A 81 6.82 -13.67 -22.40
CA MET A 81 5.49 -14.03 -22.91
C MET A 81 5.30 -13.59 -24.35
#